data_AF-A0A7W4KER8-F1
#
_entry.id   AF-A0A7W4KER8-F1
#
_cell.length_a   1.000
_cell.length_b   1.000
_cell.length_c   1.000
_cell.angle_alpha   90.00
_cell.angle_beta   90.00
_cell.angle_gamma   90.00
#
_symmetry.space_group_name_H-M   'P 1'
#
loop_
_entity.id
_entity.type
_entity.pdbx_description
1 polymer ?
#
loop_
_entity_poly.entity_id
_entity_poly.type
_entity_poly.pdbx_seq_one_letter_code
_entity_poly.pdbx_strand_id
1 'polypeptide(L)' 'MTTILRSTCALLAVLTLAACAYERPPYRGWHRGHHDGHDGWYDERGGWRGDYYHHGY' A
#
# COMPACT_ATOMS: atom_id res chain seq x y z
N MET A 1 -32.33 -5.75 13.50
CA MET A 1 -31.26 -6.65 13.04
C MET A 1 -30.61 -6.21 11.71
N THR A 2 -31.31 -5.48 10.84
CA THR A 2 -30.81 -5.00 9.54
C THR A 2 -29.84 -3.80 9.63
N THR A 3 -29.90 -3.03 10.71
CA THR A 3 -29.02 -1.87 10.94
C THR A 3 -27.58 -2.29 11.23
N ILE A 4 -27.38 -3.31 12.08
CA ILE A 4 -26.05 -3.84 12.41
C ILE A 4 -25.37 -4.36 11.14
N LEU A 5 -26.10 -5.11 10.30
CA LEU A 5 -25.57 -5.66 9.05
C LEU A 5 -25.18 -4.56 8.04
N ARG A 6 -25.92 -3.45 7.99
CA ARG A 6 -25.59 -2.29 7.14
C ARG A 6 -24.35 -1.56 7.65
N SER A 7 -24.25 -1.37 8.96
CA SER A 7 -23.12 -0.69 9.59
C SER A 7 -21.82 -1.49 9.41
N THR A 8 -21.86 -2.82 9.54
CA THR A 8 -20.67 -3.66 9.33
C THR A 8 -20.23 -3.68 7.87
N CYS A 9 -21.16 -3.75 6.91
CA CYS A 9 -20.83 -3.66 5.49
C CYS A 9 -20.21 -2.30 5.11
N ALA A 10 -20.73 -1.20 5.66
CA ALA A 10 -20.16 0.13 5.44
C ALA A 10 -18.73 0.23 5.99
N LEU A 11 -18.48 -0.34 7.17
CA LEU A 11 -17.17 -0.33 7.81
C LEU A 11 -16.15 -1.16 7.00
N LEU A 12 -16.56 -2.33 6.51
CA LEU A 12 -15.72 -3.17 5.63
C LEU A 12 -15.39 -2.48 4.31
N ALA A 13 -16.34 -1.76 3.72
CA ALA A 13 -16.12 -1.00 2.48
C ALA A 13 -15.10 0.15 2.69
N VAL A 14 -15.18 0.87 3.81
CA VAL A 14 -14.21 1.93 4.14
C VAL A 14 -12.82 1.34 4.38
N LEU A 15 -12.72 0.21 5.09
CA LEU A 15 -11.44 -0.47 5.34
C LEU A 15 -10.80 -0.99 4.05
N THR A 16 -11.59 -1.51 3.10
CA THR A 16 -11.07 -1.97 1.80
C THR A 16 -10.59 -0.82 0.93
N LEU A 17 -11.31 0.31 0.90
CA LEU A 17 -10.82 1.52 0.22
C LEU A 17 -9.54 2.05 0.85
N ALA A 18 -9.45 2.06 2.19
CA ALA A 18 -8.25 2.49 2.90
C ALA A 18 -7.07 1.56 2.56
N ALA A 19 -7.27 0.24 2.59
CA ALA A 19 -6.24 -0.74 2.23
C ALA A 19 -5.72 -0.55 0.79
N CYS A 20 -6.60 -0.26 -0.17
CA CYS A 20 -6.19 0.07 -1.54
C CYS A 20 -5.37 1.37 -1.64
N ALA A 21 -5.54 2.30 -0.69
CA ALA A 21 -4.77 3.54 -0.64
C ALA A 21 -3.40 3.39 0.06
N TYR A 22 -3.24 2.41 0.94
CA TYR A 22 -1.98 2.19 1.68
C TYR A 22 -0.86 1.58 0.82
N GLU A 23 -1.20 0.84 -0.24
CA GLU A 23 -0.19 0.28 -1.14
C GLU A 23 0.30 1.27 -2.21
N ARG A 24 -0.11 2.53 -2.12
CA ARG A 24 0.20 3.52 -3.15
C ARG A 24 1.65 3.98 -3.00
N PRO A 25 2.45 3.92 -4.08
CA PRO A 25 3.81 4.44 -4.06
C PRO A 25 3.83 5.89 -3.55
N PRO A 26 4.86 6.29 -2.80
CA PRO A 26 4.96 7.64 -2.24
C PRO A 26 4.96 8.73 -3.33
N TYR A 27 5.33 8.37 -4.56
CA TYR A 27 5.33 9.25 -5.72
C TYR A 27 4.72 8.58 -6.95
N ARG A 28 4.07 9.36 -7.80
CA ARG A 28 3.48 8.89 -9.06
C ARG A 28 4.59 8.36 -9.97
N GLY A 29 4.42 7.13 -10.47
CA GLY A 29 5.39 6.45 -11.34
C GLY A 29 6.40 5.56 -10.62
N TRP A 30 6.40 5.56 -9.29
CA TRP A 30 7.28 4.66 -8.55
C TRP A 30 6.67 3.27 -8.44
N HIS A 31 7.50 2.24 -8.41
CA HIS A 31 7.07 0.86 -8.21
C HIS A 31 7.99 0.13 -7.22
N ARG A 32 7.44 -0.86 -6.51
CA ARG A 32 8.21 -1.65 -5.54
C ARG A 32 9.09 -2.65 -6.27
N GLY A 33 10.23 -2.97 -5.67
CA GLY A 33 11.05 -4.10 -6.11
C GLY A 33 12.15 -4.42 -5.11
N HIS A 34 12.97 -5.41 -5.46
CA HIS A 34 14.08 -5.90 -4.67
C HIS A 34 15.40 -5.59 -5.36
N HIS A 35 16.38 -5.05 -4.64
CA HIS A 35 17.72 -4.75 -5.15
C HIS A 35 18.76 -5.12 -4.09
N ASP A 36 19.74 -5.96 -4.46
CA ASP A 36 20.89 -6.29 -3.60
C ASP A 36 20.56 -6.70 -2.15
N GLY A 37 19.42 -7.37 -1.92
CA GLY A 37 18.97 -7.79 -0.59
C GLY A 37 18.06 -6.79 0.13
N HIS A 38 17.75 -5.65 -0.50
CA HIS A 38 16.92 -4.58 0.04
C HIS A 38 15.60 -4.48 -0.72
N ASP A 39 14.50 -4.27 0.02
CA ASP A 39 13.19 -3.93 -0.57
C ASP A 39 13.05 -2.41 -0.64
N GLY A 40 12.63 -1.90 -1.79
CA GLY A 40 12.61 -0.46 -2.04
C GLY A 40 11.81 -0.03 -3.24
N TRP A 41 11.99 1.23 -3.61
CA TRP A 41 11.27 1.88 -4.70
C TRP A 41 12.17 2.11 -5.91
N TYR A 42 11.63 1.84 -7.08
CA TYR A 42 12.19 2.19 -8.37
C TYR A 42 11.36 3.29 -9.02
N ASP A 43 11.99 4.18 -9.78
CA ASP A 43 11.28 5.11 -10.66
C ASP A 43 10.83 4.45 -11.98
N GLU A 44 10.08 5.19 -12.82
CA GLU A 44 9.60 4.69 -14.13
C GLU A 44 10.72 4.30 -15.11
N ARG A 45 11.96 4.72 -14.86
CA ARG A 45 13.14 4.41 -15.68
C ARG A 45 13.95 3.23 -15.12
N GLY A 46 13.49 2.62 -14.03
CA GLY A 46 14.16 1.51 -13.35
C GLY A 46 15.31 1.94 -12.44
N GLY A 47 15.41 3.23 -12.08
CA GLY A 47 16.40 3.71 -11.13
C GLY A 47 15.98 3.48 -9.69
N TRP A 48 16.86 2.91 -8.87
CA TRP A 48 16.66 2.77 -7.42
C TRP A 48 16.53 4.14 -6.74
N ARG A 49 15.46 4.34 -5.98
CA ARG A 49 15.16 5.61 -5.29
C ARG A 49 15.26 5.52 -3.77
N GLY A 50 15.38 4.31 -3.25
CA GLY A 50 15.64 4.06 -1.85
C GLY A 50 14.78 2.95 -1.27
N ASP A 51 15.27 2.45 -0.16
CA ASP A 51 14.68 1.38 0.60
C ASP A 51 13.40 1.89 1.27
N TYR A 52 12.37 1.04 1.36
CA TYR A 52 11.31 1.26 2.33
C TYR A 52 11.53 0.32 3.50
N TYR A 53 11.67 0.90 4.69
CA TYR A 53 11.68 0.11 5.91
C TYR A 53 10.30 -0.54 6.04
N HIS A 54 10.24 -1.85 5.80
CA HIS A 54 9.23 -2.67 6.44
C HIS A 54 9.47 -2.51 7.94
N HIS A 55 8.66 -1.70 8.61
CA HIS A 55 8.45 -1.85 10.05
C HIS A 55 7.79 -3.21 10.26
N GLY A 56 8.61 -4.27 10.18
CA GLY A 56 8.30 -5.59 10.69
C GLY A 56 8.34 -5.50 12.20
N TYR A 57 7.22 -5.87 12.80
CA TYR A 57 6.94 -5.98 14.23
C TYR A 57 8.06 -6.64 15.04
#